data_AF-A0AAD2VVW0-F1
#
_entry.id   AF-A0AAD2VVW0-F1
#
_cell.length_a   1.000
_cell.length_b   1.000
_cell.length_c   1.000
_cell.angle_alpha   90.00
_cell.angle_beta   90.00
_cell.angle_gamma   90.00
#
_symmetry.space_group_name_H-M   'P 1'
#
loop_
_entity.id
_entity.type
_entity.pdbx_description
1 polymer ?
#
loop_
_entity_poly.entity_id
_entity_poly.type
_entity_poly.pdbx_seq_one_letter_code
_entity_poly.pdbx_strand_id
1 'polypeptide(L)'
;MFQHTAPIEEVSLHQPKGSTKGAVEQRCLSLLREGDSLAAVYRKTGKSRCYLKRLATMHGIKLNLRPKQLNEKLKQRIIRLARLGVHRRKISQVCRIGIGSIEQVIASVSGLVEWRKQCHWESKRRCCRVQIQRYRQRYPDALRSDIKADCNAAFFWLYANDREWLENSLPRPTRPCGPSRLV
;
A
#
# COMPACT_ATOMS: atom_id res chain seq x y z
N MET A 1 -55.06 -6.03 6.96
CA MET A 1 -54.26 -7.01 6.19
C MET A 1 -52.87 -6.42 6.05
N PHE A 2 -51.77 -6.91 6.63
CA PHE A 2 -51.42 -8.20 7.21
C PHE A 2 -50.81 -7.98 8.60
N GLN A 3 -51.36 -8.66 9.60
CA GLN A 3 -50.75 -8.80 10.93
C GLN A 3 -49.62 -9.81 10.81
N HIS A 4 -48.40 -9.42 11.20
CA HIS A 4 -47.32 -10.36 11.51
C HIS A 4 -46.92 -10.14 12.96
N THR A 5 -47.77 -10.63 13.85
CA THR A 5 -47.39 -11.08 15.18
C THR A 5 -46.67 -12.42 14.99
N ALA A 6 -45.34 -12.38 14.89
CA ALA A 6 -44.53 -13.59 15.05
C ALA A 6 -44.29 -13.79 16.57
N PRO A 7 -44.53 -14.98 17.12
CA PRO A 7 -44.35 -15.23 18.54
C PRO A 7 -42.88 -15.06 18.90
N ILE A 8 -42.61 -14.30 19.96
CA ILE A 8 -41.34 -14.36 20.66
C ILE A 8 -41.32 -15.72 21.35
N GLU A 9 -40.84 -16.76 20.62
CA GLU A 9 -40.42 -17.99 21.27
C GLU A 9 -39.23 -17.65 22.16
N GLU A 10 -39.47 -17.72 23.47
CA GLU A 10 -38.43 -17.77 24.49
C GLU A 10 -37.43 -18.85 24.12
N VAL A 11 -36.29 -18.45 23.56
CA VAL A 11 -35.12 -19.32 23.44
C VAL A 11 -34.58 -19.51 24.84
N SER A 12 -35.09 -20.55 25.49
CA SER A 12 -34.63 -21.12 26.74
C SER A 12 -33.10 -21.20 26.74
N LEU A 13 -32.49 -20.35 27.56
CA LEU A 13 -31.08 -20.37 27.93
C LEU A 13 -30.81 -21.56 28.85
N HIS A 14 -30.87 -22.79 28.36
CA HIS A 14 -30.33 -23.95 29.08
C HIS A 14 -29.65 -24.91 28.11
N GLN A 15 -28.32 -24.84 28.07
CA GLN A 15 -27.51 -26.03 27.77
C GLN A 15 -26.69 -26.44 28.99
N PRO A 16 -26.60 -27.74 29.26
CA PRO A 16 -26.05 -28.28 30.50
C PRO A 16 -24.57 -27.93 30.66
N LYS A 17 -24.24 -27.53 31.89
CA LYS A 17 -22.88 -27.43 32.42
C LYS A 17 -22.22 -28.81 32.29
N GLY A 18 -21.08 -28.85 31.59
CA GLY A 18 -20.19 -30.02 31.58
C GLY A 18 -19.96 -30.68 30.22
N SER A 19 -19.60 -29.92 29.17
CA SER A 19 -18.99 -30.52 27.98
C SER A 19 -17.54 -30.09 27.88
N THR A 20 -16.63 -31.06 27.95
CA THR A 20 -15.19 -30.89 27.81
C THR A 20 -14.89 -30.08 26.54
N LYS A 21 -14.00 -29.08 26.63
CA LYS A 21 -13.66 -28.19 25.49
C LYS A 21 -13.34 -28.97 24.20
N GLY A 22 -12.76 -30.16 24.33
CA GLY A 22 -12.47 -31.06 23.21
C GLY A 22 -13.70 -31.64 22.50
N ALA A 23 -14.80 -31.94 23.20
CA ALA A 23 -16.00 -32.50 22.58
C ALA A 23 -16.69 -31.49 21.65
N VAL A 24 -16.71 -30.22 22.06
CA VAL A 24 -17.26 -29.12 21.24
C VAL A 24 -16.38 -28.86 20.03
N GLU A 25 -15.05 -28.96 20.17
CA GLU A 25 -14.11 -28.83 19.07
C GLU A 25 -14.27 -29.95 18.04
N GLN A 26 -14.39 -31.20 18.48
CA GLN A 26 -14.63 -32.35 17.61
C GLN A 26 -15.94 -32.25 16.84
N ARG A 27 -17.01 -31.78 17.48
CA ARG A 27 -18.31 -31.53 16.83
C ARG A 27 -18.24 -30.41 15.79
N CYS A 28 -17.44 -29.36 16.04
CA CYS A 28 -17.20 -28.33 15.03
C CYS A 28 -16.38 -28.88 13.85
N LEU A 29 -15.39 -29.73 14.11
CA LEU A 29 -14.55 -30.34 13.08
C LEU A 29 -15.33 -31.33 12.21
N SER A 30 -16.22 -32.14 12.76
CA SER A 30 -17.05 -33.06 11.98
C SER A 30 -17.93 -32.29 11.00
N LEU A 31 -18.64 -31.27 11.47
CA LEU A 31 -19.48 -30.41 10.63
C LEU A 31 -18.69 -29.67 9.54
N LEU A 32 -17.46 -29.22 9.85
CA LEU A 32 -16.59 -28.58 8.86
C LEU A 32 -16.05 -29.55 7.81
N ARG A 33 -15.83 -30.83 8.17
CA ARG A 33 -15.43 -31.90 7.23
C ARG A 33 -16.57 -32.36 6.34
N GLU A 34 -17.80 -32.36 6.88
CA GLU A 34 -19.03 -32.62 6.14
C GLU A 34 -19.34 -31.54 5.07
N GLY A 35 -18.60 -30.42 5.08
CA GLY A 35 -18.71 -29.36 4.08
C GLY A 35 -19.74 -28.27 4.41
N ASP A 36 -20.27 -28.27 5.64
CA ASP A 36 -21.18 -27.22 6.09
C ASP A 36 -20.51 -25.83 6.03
N SER A 37 -21.26 -24.83 5.57
CA SER A 37 -20.77 -23.45 5.59
C SER A 37 -20.52 -22.97 7.02
N LEU A 38 -19.56 -22.04 7.20
CA LEU A 38 -19.30 -21.40 8.50
C LEU A 38 -20.55 -20.80 9.15
N ALA A 39 -21.54 -20.38 8.35
CA ALA A 39 -22.81 -19.87 8.84
C ALA A 39 -23.73 -20.98 9.38
N ALA A 40 -23.76 -22.15 8.73
CA ALA A 40 -24.51 -23.31 9.18
C ALA A 40 -23.92 -23.87 10.48
N VAL A 41 -22.59 -23.99 10.56
CA VAL A 41 -21.89 -24.45 11.77
C VAL A 41 -22.11 -23.48 12.93
N TYR A 42 -22.10 -22.16 12.68
CA TYR A 42 -22.44 -21.16 13.71
C TYR A 42 -23.85 -21.36 14.29
N ARG A 43 -24.87 -21.60 13.45
CA ARG A 43 -26.24 -21.85 13.93
C ARG A 43 -26.35 -23.13 14.76
N LYS A 44 -25.61 -24.18 14.39
CA LYS A 44 -25.64 -25.49 15.07
C LYS A 44 -24.85 -25.51 16.38
N THR A 45 -23.78 -24.73 16.50
CA THR A 45 -22.80 -24.81 17.60
C THR A 45 -22.71 -23.56 18.48
N GLY A 46 -23.26 -22.43 18.02
CA GLY A 46 -23.15 -21.12 18.68
C GLY A 46 -21.74 -20.51 18.66
N LYS A 47 -20.74 -21.16 18.03
CA LYS A 47 -19.35 -20.71 18.03
C LYS A 47 -19.06 -19.69 16.93
N SER A 48 -18.38 -18.60 17.28
CA SER A 48 -18.14 -17.48 16.37
C SER A 48 -17.46 -17.91 15.06
N ARG A 49 -17.78 -17.22 13.96
CA ARG A 49 -17.16 -17.48 12.65
C ARG A 49 -15.64 -17.35 12.67
N CYS A 50 -15.09 -16.48 13.53
CA CYS A 50 -13.65 -16.29 13.69
C CYS A 50 -12.99 -17.50 14.37
N TYR A 51 -13.64 -18.08 15.39
CA TYR A 51 -13.21 -19.32 16.03
C TYR A 51 -13.22 -20.49 15.03
N LEU A 52 -14.31 -20.66 14.27
CA LEU A 52 -14.43 -21.72 13.27
C LEU A 52 -13.41 -21.59 12.14
N LYS A 53 -13.11 -20.36 11.67
CA LYS A 53 -12.04 -20.10 10.71
C LYS A 53 -10.68 -20.50 11.25
N ARG A 54 -10.35 -20.08 12.47
CA ARG A 54 -9.08 -20.46 13.14
C ARG A 54 -8.97 -21.97 13.25
N LEU A 55 -10.04 -22.64 13.68
CA LEU A 55 -10.08 -24.09 13.85
C LEU A 55 -9.87 -24.82 12.51
N ALA A 56 -10.56 -24.38 11.45
CA ALA A 56 -10.37 -24.92 10.10
C ALA A 56 -8.92 -24.75 9.60
N THR A 57 -8.30 -23.59 9.86
CA THR A 57 -6.89 -23.34 9.50
C THR A 57 -5.93 -24.25 10.26
N MET A 58 -6.12 -24.43 11.58
CA MET A 58 -5.25 -25.29 12.39
C MET A 58 -5.32 -26.77 11.97
N HIS A 59 -6.50 -27.22 11.54
CA HIS A 59 -6.74 -28.61 11.14
C HIS A 59 -6.71 -28.82 9.60
N GLY A 60 -6.24 -27.82 8.83
CA GLY A 60 -6.02 -27.94 7.39
C GLY A 60 -7.27 -28.08 6.51
N ILE A 61 -8.46 -27.73 7.02
CA ILE A 61 -9.72 -27.86 6.28
C ILE A 61 -9.85 -26.70 5.27
N LYS A 62 -9.94 -27.04 3.97
CA LYS A 62 -10.15 -26.05 2.90
C LYS A 62 -11.56 -25.48 2.98
N LEU A 63 -11.66 -24.24 3.48
CA LEU A 63 -12.91 -23.50 3.47
C LEU A 63 -13.20 -22.98 2.05
N ASN A 64 -14.40 -23.26 1.53
CA ASN A 64 -14.92 -22.69 0.27
C ASN A 64 -15.26 -21.20 0.43
N LEU A 65 -14.25 -20.37 0.71
CA LEU A 65 -14.39 -18.92 0.67
C LEU A 65 -14.34 -18.47 -0.79
N ARG A 66 -15.44 -17.91 -1.29
CA ARG A 66 -15.43 -17.24 -2.60
C ARG A 66 -14.56 -15.97 -2.48
N PRO A 67 -13.38 -15.90 -3.12
CA PRO A 67 -12.59 -14.68 -3.09
C PRO A 67 -13.41 -13.57 -3.75
N LYS A 68 -13.43 -12.37 -3.13
CA LYS A 68 -13.95 -11.17 -3.79
C LYS A 68 -13.00 -10.84 -4.94
N GLN A 69 -13.29 -11.34 -6.13
CA GLN A 69 -12.49 -11.07 -7.32
C GLN A 69 -12.70 -9.62 -7.74
N LEU A 70 -11.59 -8.87 -7.87
CA LEU A 70 -11.62 -7.54 -8.46
C LEU A 70 -11.96 -7.69 -9.95
N ASN A 71 -12.87 -6.84 -10.45
CA ASN A 71 -13.23 -6.81 -11.87
C ASN A 71 -11.98 -6.61 -12.75
N GLU A 72 -11.80 -7.45 -13.78
CA GLU A 72 -10.63 -7.42 -14.66
C GLU A 72 -10.44 -6.06 -15.37
N LYS A 73 -11.52 -5.39 -15.76
CA LYS A 73 -11.44 -4.04 -16.35
C LYS A 73 -10.80 -3.04 -15.39
N LEU A 74 -11.08 -3.18 -14.10
CA LEU A 74 -10.55 -2.31 -13.06
C LEU A 74 -9.07 -2.61 -12.79
N LYS A 75 -8.67 -3.88 -12.80
CA LYS A 75 -7.25 -4.28 -12.74
C LYS A 75 -6.45 -3.67 -13.88
N GLN A 76 -6.94 -3.81 -15.11
CA GLN A 76 -6.28 -3.23 -16.29
C GLN A 76 -6.12 -1.71 -16.18
N ARG A 77 -7.15 -1.01 -15.69
CA ARG A 77 -7.09 0.44 -15.44
C ARG A 77 -6.03 0.80 -14.39
N ILE A 78 -5.95 0.05 -13.29
CA ILE A 78 -4.91 0.24 -12.26
C ILE A 78 -3.52 0.05 -12.87
N ILE A 79 -3.31 -1.03 -13.65
CA ILE A 79 -2.04 -1.33 -14.29
C ILE A 79 -1.64 -0.20 -15.25
N ARG A 80 -2.57 0.29 -16.07
CA ARG A 80 -2.31 1.41 -16.99
C ARG A 80 -1.87 2.66 -16.23
N LEU A 81 -2.60 3.06 -15.18
CA LEU A 81 -2.25 4.23 -14.36
C LEU A 81 -0.91 4.04 -13.61
N ALA A 82 -0.64 2.83 -13.14
CA ALA A 82 0.60 2.49 -12.47
C ALA A 82 1.82 2.56 -13.42
N ARG A 83 1.66 2.10 -14.67
CA ARG A 83 2.69 2.23 -15.72
C ARG A 83 2.97 3.68 -16.10
N LEU A 84 1.97 4.55 -16.04
CA LEU A 84 2.13 6.00 -16.20
C LEU A 84 2.83 6.68 -15.00
N GLY A 85 3.19 5.94 -13.95
CA GLY A 85 3.86 6.48 -12.77
C GLY A 85 2.94 7.19 -11.77
N VAL A 86 1.61 7.14 -11.95
CA VAL A 86 0.64 7.83 -11.08
C VAL A 86 0.70 7.31 -9.65
N HIS A 87 0.76 8.21 -8.66
CA HIS A 87 0.87 7.84 -7.25
C HIS A 87 -0.31 6.97 -6.76
N ARG A 88 -0.02 5.97 -5.92
CA ARG A 88 -1.00 4.97 -5.44
C ARG A 88 -2.25 5.57 -4.79
N ARG A 89 -2.10 6.67 -4.04
CA ARG A 89 -3.25 7.40 -3.46
C ARG A 89 -4.17 8.00 -4.54
N LYS A 90 -3.60 8.51 -5.63
CA LYS A 90 -4.39 9.09 -6.73
C LYS A 90 -5.11 7.99 -7.51
N ILE A 91 -4.46 6.84 -7.72
CA ILE A 91 -5.10 5.66 -8.32
C ILE A 91 -6.28 5.19 -7.45
N SER A 92 -6.10 5.17 -6.12
CA SER A 92 -7.16 4.83 -5.16
C SER A 92 -8.38 5.74 -5.28
N GLN A 93 -8.16 7.05 -5.35
CA GLN A 93 -9.24 8.03 -5.55
C GLN A 93 -9.97 7.85 -6.88
N VAL A 94 -9.22 7.68 -7.99
CA VAL A 94 -9.78 7.55 -9.34
C VAL A 94 -10.55 6.24 -9.51
N CYS A 95 -10.02 5.14 -8.98
CA CYS A 95 -10.62 3.83 -9.11
C CYS A 95 -11.64 3.51 -7.99
N ARG A 96 -11.71 4.34 -6.93
CA ARG A 96 -12.54 4.15 -5.74
C ARG A 96 -12.30 2.80 -5.04
N ILE A 97 -11.03 2.42 -4.90
CA ILE A 97 -10.60 1.16 -4.27
C ILE A 97 -9.64 1.48 -3.13
N GLY A 98 -9.65 0.65 -2.09
CA GLY A 98 -8.65 0.70 -1.02
C GLY A 98 -7.22 0.58 -1.55
N ILE A 99 -6.30 1.28 -0.89
CA ILE A 99 -4.87 1.32 -1.27
C ILE A 99 -4.26 -0.09 -1.27
N GLY A 100 -4.60 -0.93 -0.29
CA GLY A 100 -4.06 -2.29 -0.18
C GLY A 100 -4.37 -3.18 -1.39
N SER A 101 -5.58 -3.07 -1.97
CA SER A 101 -5.89 -3.83 -3.19
C SER A 101 -5.12 -3.33 -4.41
N ILE A 102 -4.82 -2.04 -4.48
CA ILE A 102 -3.99 -1.48 -5.55
C ILE A 102 -2.54 -1.96 -5.41
N GLU A 103 -2.02 -2.00 -4.18
CA GLU A 103 -0.68 -2.53 -3.90
C GLU A 103 -0.58 -4.00 -4.27
N GLN A 104 -1.59 -4.81 -3.96
CA GLN A 104 -1.66 -6.22 -4.38
C GLN A 104 -1.66 -6.36 -5.91
N VAL A 105 -2.44 -5.54 -6.62
CA VAL A 105 -2.46 -5.57 -8.09
C VAL A 105 -1.09 -5.17 -8.66
N ILE A 106 -0.45 -4.15 -8.11
CA ILE A 106 0.89 -3.72 -8.58
C ILE A 106 1.92 -4.81 -8.32
N ALA A 107 1.92 -5.41 -7.12
CA ALA A 107 2.84 -6.48 -6.75
C ALA A 107 2.61 -7.76 -7.57
N SER A 108 1.38 -8.01 -8.02
CA SER A 108 1.06 -9.17 -8.86
C SER A 108 1.62 -9.10 -10.28
N VAL A 109 1.96 -7.89 -10.77
CA VAL A 109 2.49 -7.69 -12.12
C VAL A 109 4.01 -7.64 -12.07
N SER A 110 4.65 -8.65 -12.66
CA SER A 110 6.11 -8.71 -12.80
C SER A 110 6.68 -7.46 -13.47
N GLY A 111 7.79 -6.93 -12.91
CA GLY A 111 8.52 -5.77 -13.43
C GLY A 111 7.85 -4.40 -13.20
N LEU A 112 6.58 -4.35 -12.77
CA LEU A 112 5.88 -3.08 -12.59
C LEU A 112 6.40 -2.31 -11.38
N VAL A 113 6.86 -3.00 -10.34
CA VAL A 113 7.45 -2.37 -9.15
C VAL A 113 8.77 -1.70 -9.52
N GLU A 114 9.63 -2.40 -10.26
CA GLU A 114 10.93 -1.94 -10.74
C GLU A 114 10.75 -0.74 -11.67
N TRP A 115 9.83 -0.85 -12.64
CA TRP A 115 9.47 0.26 -13.52
C TRP A 115 9.05 1.50 -12.74
N ARG A 116 8.24 1.34 -11.68
CA ARG A 116 7.80 2.48 -10.87
C ARG A 116 8.92 3.09 -10.03
N LYS A 117 9.89 2.29 -9.57
CA LYS A 117 11.11 2.82 -8.92
C LYS A 117 11.88 3.69 -9.92
N GLN A 118 12.02 3.22 -11.15
CA GLN A 118 12.66 3.99 -12.23
C GLN A 118 11.92 5.30 -12.52
N CYS A 119 10.59 5.25 -12.71
CA CYS A 119 9.80 6.46 -12.92
C CYS A 119 9.94 7.47 -11.77
N HIS A 120 9.97 6.99 -10.52
CA HIS A 120 10.16 7.83 -9.35
C HIS A 120 11.54 8.48 -9.34
N TRP A 121 12.58 7.68 -9.58
CA TRP A 121 13.97 8.15 -9.65
C TRP A 121 14.15 9.23 -10.73
N GLU A 122 13.64 9.00 -11.93
CA GLU A 122 13.69 9.99 -13.01
C GLU A 122 12.89 11.26 -12.70
N SER A 123 11.71 11.11 -12.09
CA SER A 123 10.89 12.26 -11.73
C SER A 123 11.56 13.10 -10.65
N LYS A 124 12.23 12.46 -9.68
CA LYS A 124 13.03 13.13 -8.67
C LYS A 124 14.24 13.83 -9.30
N ARG A 125 14.95 13.17 -10.22
CA ARG A 125 16.04 13.76 -11.02
C ARG A 125 15.58 15.03 -11.72
N ARG A 126 14.49 14.96 -12.50
CA ARG A 126 13.92 16.13 -13.21
C ARG A 126 13.55 17.26 -12.25
N CYS A 127 12.89 16.94 -11.13
CA CYS A 127 12.50 17.93 -10.13
C CYS A 127 13.71 18.66 -9.53
N CYS A 128 14.73 17.92 -9.09
CA CYS A 128 15.96 18.50 -8.54
C CYS A 128 16.70 19.35 -9.58
N ARG A 129 16.80 18.88 -10.84
CA ARG A 129 17.40 19.64 -11.93
C ARG A 129 16.69 20.98 -12.17
N VAL A 130 15.37 20.94 -12.27
CA VAL A 130 14.53 22.13 -12.48
C VAL A 130 14.66 23.10 -11.30
N GLN A 131 14.76 22.61 -10.06
CA GLN A 131 14.95 23.47 -8.89
C GLN A 131 16.26 24.26 -8.98
N ILE A 132 17.38 23.59 -9.31
CA ILE A 132 18.68 24.25 -9.47
C ILE A 132 18.66 25.23 -10.65
N GLN A 133 18.08 24.84 -11.78
CA GLN A 133 17.98 25.71 -12.96
C GLN A 133 17.15 26.97 -12.68
N ARG A 134 15.99 26.83 -12.03
CA ARG A 134 15.14 27.98 -11.65
C ARG A 134 15.86 28.93 -10.70
N TYR A 135 16.60 28.39 -9.74
CA TYR A 135 17.39 29.21 -8.82
C TYR A 135 18.43 30.03 -9.57
N ARG A 136 19.19 29.40 -10.49
CA ARG A 136 20.18 30.08 -11.33
C ARG A 136 19.57 31.14 -12.24
N GLN A 137 18.37 30.89 -12.76
CA GLN A 137 17.65 31.89 -13.58
C GLN A 137 17.22 33.10 -12.74
N ARG A 138 16.84 32.88 -11.48
CA ARG A 138 16.43 33.94 -10.55
C ARG A 138 17.61 34.72 -9.99
N TYR A 139 18.74 34.07 -9.78
CA TYR A 139 19.97 34.66 -9.24
C TYR A 139 21.17 34.30 -10.15
N PRO A 140 21.37 35.04 -11.27
CA PRO A 140 22.43 34.75 -12.23
C PRO A 140 23.85 34.83 -11.64
N ASP A 141 24.05 35.72 -10.68
CA ASP A 141 25.33 35.97 -10.00
C ASP A 141 25.53 35.11 -8.74
N ALA A 142 24.59 34.21 -8.44
CA ALA A 142 24.68 33.34 -7.26
C ALA A 142 25.92 32.46 -7.32
N LEU A 143 26.59 32.32 -6.18
CA LEU A 143 27.73 31.44 -6.01
C LEU A 143 27.28 29.99 -5.81
N ARG A 144 28.22 29.06 -5.96
CA ARG A 144 28.01 27.64 -5.64
C ARG A 144 27.56 27.45 -4.17
N SER A 145 28.02 28.29 -3.25
CA SER A 145 27.62 28.30 -1.83
C SER A 145 26.13 28.59 -1.67
N ASP A 146 25.61 29.55 -2.41
CA ASP A 146 24.25 30.05 -2.26
C ASP A 146 23.25 29.02 -2.79
N ILE A 147 23.58 28.42 -3.94
CA ILE A 147 22.83 27.30 -4.51
C ILE A 147 22.81 26.11 -3.54
N LYS A 148 23.93 25.82 -2.87
CA LYS A 148 24.02 24.72 -1.89
C LYS A 148 23.22 25.02 -0.61
N ALA A 149 23.14 26.28 -0.19
CA ALA A 149 22.37 26.70 0.96
C ALA A 149 20.86 26.62 0.66
N ASP A 150 20.40 27.27 -0.41
CA ASP A 150 18.98 27.41 -0.71
C ASP A 150 18.35 26.17 -1.37
N CYS A 151 19.13 25.44 -2.17
CA CYS A 151 18.68 24.22 -2.85
C CYS A 151 19.32 22.96 -2.25
N ASN A 152 19.61 22.97 -0.95
CA ASN A 152 20.37 21.93 -0.25
C ASN A 152 19.94 20.48 -0.57
N ALA A 153 18.64 20.18 -0.43
CA ALA A 153 18.11 18.84 -0.68
C ALA A 153 18.25 18.41 -2.15
N ALA A 154 18.06 19.34 -3.09
CA ALA A 154 18.24 19.04 -4.51
C ALA A 154 19.72 18.90 -4.88
N PHE A 155 20.57 19.75 -4.30
CA PHE A 155 22.01 19.73 -4.50
C PHE A 155 22.61 18.40 -4.07
N PHE A 156 22.36 17.96 -2.83
CA PHE A 156 22.92 16.70 -2.34
C PHE A 156 22.32 15.47 -3.04
N TRP A 157 21.03 15.52 -3.41
CA TRP A 157 20.44 14.43 -4.19
C TRP A 157 21.12 14.28 -5.55
N LEU A 158 21.34 15.39 -6.28
CA LEU A 158 22.05 15.38 -7.57
C LEU A 158 23.52 15.04 -7.41
N TYR A 159 24.18 15.49 -6.34
CA TYR A 159 25.58 15.14 -6.07
C TYR A 159 25.76 13.62 -5.93
N ALA A 160 24.82 12.94 -5.29
CA ALA A 160 24.86 11.49 -5.12
C ALA A 160 24.40 10.69 -6.36
N ASN A 161 23.48 11.22 -7.16
CA ASN A 161 22.80 10.45 -8.23
C ASN A 161 23.11 10.92 -9.66
N ASP A 162 23.62 12.14 -9.85
CA ASP A 162 23.72 12.82 -11.16
C ASP A 162 24.80 13.93 -11.12
N ARG A 163 25.98 13.59 -10.58
CA ARG A 163 27.08 14.53 -10.30
C ARG A 163 27.55 15.29 -11.53
N GLU A 164 27.70 14.60 -12.65
CA GLU A 164 28.19 15.21 -13.90
C GLU A 164 27.26 16.34 -14.36
N TRP A 165 25.94 16.09 -14.34
CA TRP A 165 24.98 17.14 -14.66
C TRP A 165 25.06 18.30 -13.67
N LEU A 166 25.19 18.01 -12.36
CA LEU A 166 25.29 19.03 -11.32
C LEU A 166 26.50 19.93 -11.58
N GLU A 167 27.70 19.37 -11.75
CA GLU A 167 28.93 20.14 -11.93
C GLU A 167 28.90 21.01 -13.20
N ASN A 168 28.36 20.47 -14.30
CA ASN A 168 28.16 21.21 -15.54
C ASN A 168 27.09 22.31 -15.42
N SER A 169 26.12 22.13 -14.52
CA SER A 169 25.03 23.09 -14.29
C SER A 169 25.39 24.19 -13.30
N LEU A 170 26.51 24.11 -12.59
CA LEU A 170 26.89 25.09 -11.56
C LEU A 170 27.82 26.20 -12.11
N PRO A 171 27.73 27.43 -11.58
CA PRO A 171 28.58 28.55 -12.00
C PRO A 171 30.04 28.29 -11.68
N ARG A 172 30.97 28.64 -12.58
CA ARG A 172 32.41 28.32 -12.48
C ARG A 172 32.97 28.60 -11.08
N PRO A 173 33.86 27.75 -10.55
CA PRO A 173 34.44 27.98 -9.22
C PRO A 173 35.15 29.33 -9.18
N THR A 174 34.74 30.20 -8.25
CA THR A 174 35.43 31.46 -8.00
C THR A 174 36.78 31.15 -7.35
N ARG A 175 37.86 31.76 -7.85
CA ARG A 175 39.17 31.63 -7.20
C ARG A 175 39.07 32.27 -5.80
N PRO A 176 39.60 31.63 -4.74
CA PRO A 176 39.65 32.27 -3.45
C PRO A 176 40.51 33.53 -3.58
N CYS A 177 39.89 34.70 -3.44
CA CYS A 177 40.62 35.95 -3.31
C CYS A 177 41.15 35.96 -1.88
N GLY A 178 42.41 35.56 -1.70
CA GLY A 178 43.09 35.71 -0.41
C GLY A 178 43.10 37.18 -0.01
N PRO A 179 43.18 37.50 1.30
CA PRO A 179 43.29 38.89 1.72
C PRO A 179 44.52 39.50 1.04
N SER A 180 44.30 40.53 0.23
CA SER A 180 45.36 41.38 -0.31
C SER A 180 46.14 41.90 0.88
N ARG A 181 47.32 41.32 1.12
CA ARG A 181 48.24 41.81 2.13
C ARG A 181 48.74 43.16 1.61
N LEU A 182 48.05 44.23 1.98
CA LEU A 182 48.52 45.59 1.78
C LEU A 182 49.83 45.69 2.57
N VAL A 183 50.93 45.83 1.84
CA VAL A 183 52.29 46.09 2.37
C VAL A 183 52.42 47.57 2.63
#